data_AF-A0A6N0NYP5-F1
#
_entry.id   AF-A0A6N0NYP5-F1
#
_cell.length_a   1.000
_cell.length_b   1.000
_cell.length_c   1.000
_cell.angle_alpha   90.00
_cell.angle_beta   90.00
_cell.angle_gamma   90.00
#
_symmetry.space_group_name_H-M   'P 1'
#
loop_
_entity.id
_entity.type
_entity.pdbx_description
1 polymer ?
#
loop_
_entity_poly.entity_id
_entity_poly.type
_entity_poly.pdbx_seq_one_letter_code
_entity_poly.pdbx_strand_id
1 'polypeptide(L)'
;MLSDKEIVLQVVDYVGKWDVMLAGIKGNEVLIVSKKECPTEVTIDGNRLMIRRYDPENYVSLLYENDNVFRDYKIFYFVKVYMRKILDLLASLEAYRLSMDFKTSE
;
A
#
# COMPACT_ATOMS: atom_id res chain seq x y z
N MET A 1 -3.76 23.37 4.73
CA MET A 1 -4.15 21.97 4.44
C MET A 1 -2.97 21.09 4.76
N LEU A 2 -3.16 20.03 5.54
CA LEU A 2 -2.12 19.03 5.77
C LEU A 2 -1.69 18.40 4.45
N SER A 3 -0.40 18.09 4.31
CA SER A 3 0.11 17.34 3.18
C SER A 3 -0.29 15.87 3.25
N ASP A 4 -0.38 15.21 2.09
CA ASP A 4 -0.63 13.76 1.98
C ASP A 4 0.26 12.95 2.94
N LYS A 5 1.54 13.34 3.05
CA LYS A 5 2.51 12.71 3.96
C LYS A 5 2.11 12.84 5.43
N GLU A 6 1.77 14.05 5.87
CA GLU A 6 1.39 14.31 7.26
C GLU A 6 0.11 13.57 7.62
N ILE A 7 -0.88 13.54 6.70
CA ILE A 7 -2.10 12.77 6.86
C ILE A 7 -1.78 11.29 7.10
N VAL A 8 -0.99 10.66 6.22
CA VAL A 8 -0.64 9.25 6.35
C VAL A 8 0.10 8.97 7.66
N LEU A 9 1.04 9.81 8.05
CA LEU A 9 1.80 9.61 9.30
C LEU A 9 0.89 9.72 10.54
N GLN A 10 -0.04 10.68 10.57
CA GLN A 10 -1.01 10.79 11.66
C GLN A 10 -1.95 9.58 11.72
N VAL A 11 -2.38 9.05 10.58
CA VAL A 11 -3.18 7.82 10.53
C VAL A 11 -2.38 6.62 11.06
N VAL A 12 -1.11 6.49 10.67
CA VAL A 12 -0.23 5.41 11.13
C VAL A 12 -0.03 5.49 12.65
N ASP A 13 0.17 6.68 13.20
CA ASP A 13 0.30 6.87 14.65
C ASP A 13 -1.01 6.55 15.38
N TYR A 14 -2.17 6.92 14.81
CA TYR A 14 -3.50 6.61 15.35
C TYR A 14 -3.79 5.09 15.39
N VAL A 15 -3.48 4.37 14.32
CA VAL A 15 -3.71 2.91 14.21
C VAL A 15 -2.76 2.12 15.10
N GLY A 16 -1.51 2.59 15.23
CA GLY A 16 -0.43 1.93 15.93
C GLY A 16 0.72 1.60 14.99
N LYS A 17 1.71 2.50 14.94
CA LYS A 17 2.88 2.44 14.04
C LYS A 17 3.59 1.08 13.98
N TRP A 18 3.70 0.40 15.11
CA TRP A 18 4.41 -0.88 15.23
C TRP A 18 3.71 -2.04 14.52
N ASP A 19 2.40 -1.93 14.32
CA ASP A 19 1.59 -2.94 13.66
C ASP A 19 1.49 -2.70 12.14
N VAL A 20 1.90 -1.53 11.65
CA VAL A 20 1.81 -1.14 10.24
C VAL A 20 3.08 -1.51 9.49
N MET A 21 2.92 -2.22 8.38
CA MET A 21 4.01 -2.62 7.47
C MET A 21 4.18 -1.64 6.31
N LEU A 22 3.09 -1.04 5.85
CA LEU A 22 3.07 -0.11 4.73
C LEU A 22 1.82 0.78 4.80
N ALA A 23 1.95 2.05 4.46
CA ALA A 23 0.83 2.97 4.33
C ALA A 23 1.02 3.99 3.21
N GLY A 24 -0.07 4.33 2.56
CA GLY A 24 -0.12 5.30 1.47
C GLY A 24 -1.50 5.91 1.30
N ILE A 25 -1.64 6.83 0.37
CA ILE A 25 -2.89 7.59 0.17
C ILE A 25 -3.23 7.78 -1.30
N LYS A 26 -4.54 7.74 -1.58
CA LYS A 26 -5.17 7.97 -2.88
C LYS A 26 -6.45 8.79 -2.66
N GLY A 27 -6.36 10.10 -2.89
CA GLY A 27 -7.48 11.01 -2.60
C GLY A 27 -7.84 10.96 -1.10
N ASN A 28 -9.09 10.58 -0.79
CA ASN A 28 -9.56 10.44 0.60
C ASN A 28 -9.44 9.02 1.17
N GLU A 29 -8.79 8.11 0.45
CA GLU A 29 -8.56 6.74 0.90
C GLU A 29 -7.11 6.54 1.32
N VAL A 30 -6.91 5.99 2.52
CA VAL A 30 -5.60 5.64 3.07
C VAL A 30 -5.46 4.13 3.07
N LEU A 31 -4.46 3.65 2.35
CA LEU A 31 -4.03 2.26 2.37
C LEU A 31 -3.28 2.00 3.69
N ILE A 32 -3.69 0.97 4.43
CA ILE A 32 -2.99 0.48 5.62
C ILE A 32 -2.75 -1.02 5.49
N VAL A 33 -1.49 -1.43 5.47
CA VAL A 33 -1.12 -2.84 5.53
C VAL A 33 -0.69 -3.16 6.96
N SER A 34 -1.52 -3.89 7.70
CA SER A 34 -1.29 -4.16 9.13
C SER A 34 -1.89 -5.49 9.56
N LYS A 35 -1.22 -6.17 10.51
CA LYS A 35 -1.74 -7.38 11.17
C LYS A 35 -2.92 -7.08 12.10
N LYS A 36 -2.99 -5.86 12.61
CA LYS A 36 -4.03 -5.42 13.53
C LYS A 36 -5.25 -4.92 12.75
N GLU A 37 -6.44 -5.20 13.28
CA GLU A 37 -7.66 -4.60 12.76
C GLU A 37 -7.63 -3.08 12.92
N CYS A 38 -8.16 -2.38 11.92
CA CYS A 38 -8.21 -0.93 11.85
C CYS A 38 -9.66 -0.50 11.64
N PRO A 39 -10.09 0.66 12.18
CA PRO A 39 -11.39 1.20 11.80
C PRO A 39 -11.42 1.47 10.30
N THR A 40 -12.58 1.32 9.67
CA THR A 40 -12.78 1.57 8.23
C THR A 40 -12.74 3.06 7.88
N GLU A 41 -12.76 3.93 8.88
CA GLU A 41 -12.77 5.37 8.70
C GLU A 41 -12.14 6.08 9.89
N VAL A 42 -11.45 7.20 9.62
CA VAL A 42 -10.85 8.07 10.63
C VAL A 42 -11.08 9.54 10.26
N THR A 43 -11.14 10.41 11.26
CA THR A 43 -11.20 11.86 11.04
C THR A 43 -9.90 12.48 11.54
N ILE A 44 -9.16 13.11 10.62
CA ILE A 44 -7.88 13.78 10.89
C ILE A 44 -7.99 15.23 10.43
N ASP A 45 -7.80 16.18 11.36
CA ASP A 45 -7.88 17.62 11.10
C ASP A 45 -9.17 18.04 10.34
N GLY A 46 -10.31 17.47 10.77
CA GLY A 46 -11.62 17.71 10.15
C GLY A 46 -11.86 16.99 8.82
N ASN A 47 -10.87 16.28 8.27
CA ASN A 47 -11.01 15.50 7.04
C ASN A 47 -11.39 14.05 7.35
N ARG A 48 -12.50 13.59 6.77
CA ARG A 48 -12.97 12.22 6.88
C ARG A 48 -12.27 11.35 5.83
N LEU A 49 -11.49 10.38 6.29
CA LEU A 49 -10.64 9.51 5.48
C LEU A 49 -11.12 8.06 5.59
N MET A 50 -11.25 7.40 4.46
CA MET A 50 -11.52 5.96 4.41
C MET A 50 -10.23 5.19 4.61
N ILE A 51 -10.26 4.18 5.48
CA ILE A 51 -9.14 3.27 5.67
C ILE A 51 -9.40 1.99 4.89
N ARG A 52 -8.50 1.70 3.96
CA ARG A 52 -8.47 0.42 3.25
C ARG A 52 -7.38 -0.45 3.83
N ARG A 53 -7.78 -1.32 4.75
CA ARG A 53 -6.86 -2.21 5.46
C ARG A 53 -6.66 -3.53 4.73
N TYR A 54 -5.41 -3.97 4.64
CA TYR A 54 -5.04 -5.31 4.20
C TYR A 54 -4.17 -6.00 5.24
N ASP A 55 -4.32 -7.33 5.34
CA ASP A 55 -3.36 -8.16 6.05
C ASP A 55 -2.04 -8.25 5.26
N PRO A 56 -0.85 -8.18 5.90
CA PRO A 56 0.42 -8.17 5.19
C PRO A 56 0.72 -9.43 4.37
N GLU A 57 0.20 -10.60 4.76
CA GLU A 57 0.42 -11.84 4.04
C GLU A 57 -0.47 -11.89 2.79
N ASN A 58 -1.75 -11.54 2.95
CA ASN A 58 -2.70 -11.49 1.85
C ASN A 58 -2.39 -10.37 0.84
N TYR A 59 -1.86 -9.24 1.32
CA TYR A 59 -1.54 -8.10 0.46
C TYR A 59 -0.49 -8.45 -0.61
N VAL A 60 0.51 -9.27 -0.27
CA VAL A 60 1.51 -9.72 -1.24
C VAL A 60 0.87 -10.59 -2.32
N SER A 61 -0.03 -11.49 -1.95
CA SER A 61 -0.77 -12.31 -2.91
C SER A 61 -1.64 -11.46 -3.84
N LEU A 62 -2.32 -10.44 -3.30
CA LEU A 62 -3.11 -9.51 -4.10
C LEU A 62 -2.26 -8.74 -5.11
N LEU A 63 -1.02 -8.38 -4.76
CA LEU A 63 -0.10 -7.72 -5.70
C LEU A 63 0.31 -8.61 -6.87
N TYR A 64 0.34 -9.93 -6.67
CA TYR A 64 0.60 -10.88 -7.74
C TYR A 64 -0.52 -10.88 -8.78
N GLU A 65 -1.77 -10.77 -8.32
CA GLU A 65 -2.96 -10.76 -9.18
C GLU A 65 -3.20 -9.41 -9.84
N ASN A 66 -3.01 -8.31 -9.09
CA ASN A 66 -3.26 -6.96 -9.56
C ASN A 66 -2.34 -5.94 -8.86
N ASP A 67 -1.29 -5.49 -9.54
CA ASP A 67 -0.31 -4.54 -9.00
C ASP A 67 -0.86 -3.12 -8.80
N ASN A 68 -2.04 -2.78 -9.35
CA ASN A 68 -2.67 -1.48 -9.17
C ASN A 68 -3.07 -1.21 -7.71
N VAL A 69 -3.27 -2.26 -6.90
CA VAL A 69 -3.58 -2.10 -5.46
C VAL A 69 -2.45 -1.42 -4.69
N PHE A 70 -1.23 -1.40 -5.25
CA PHE A 70 -0.11 -0.61 -4.76
C PHE A 70 0.16 0.62 -5.62
N ARG A 71 0.19 0.49 -6.95
CA ARG A 71 0.60 1.58 -7.86
C ARG A 71 -0.30 2.81 -7.79
N ASP A 72 -1.57 2.63 -7.43
CA ASP A 72 -2.54 3.72 -7.32
C ASP A 72 -2.31 4.62 -6.09
N TYR A 73 -1.49 4.18 -5.12
CA TYR A 73 -1.26 4.91 -3.87
C TYR A 73 0.11 5.57 -3.85
N LYS A 74 0.15 6.78 -3.30
CA LYS A 74 1.40 7.42 -2.90
C LYS A 74 1.83 6.87 -1.55
N ILE A 75 2.92 6.10 -1.50
CA ILE A 75 3.41 5.48 -0.27
C ILE A 75 4.28 6.46 0.52
N PHE A 76 3.96 6.66 1.80
CA PHE A 76 4.68 7.59 2.69
C PHE A 76 5.27 6.92 3.94
N TYR A 77 4.78 5.73 4.29
CA TYR A 77 5.32 4.95 5.42
C TYR A 77 5.49 3.49 4.99
N PHE A 78 6.63 2.90 5.34
CA PHE A 78 6.87 1.49 5.10
C PHE A 78 7.99 0.95 5.99
N VAL A 79 7.84 -0.32 6.36
CA VAL A 79 8.93 -1.11 6.93
C VAL A 79 9.84 -1.54 5.79
N LYS A 80 11.13 -1.18 5.87
CA LYS A 80 12.13 -1.36 4.80
C LYS A 80 12.15 -2.78 4.21
N VAL A 81 12.14 -3.81 5.06
CA VAL A 81 12.17 -5.21 4.61
C VAL A 81 10.90 -5.62 3.87
N TYR A 82 9.75 -5.08 4.27
CA TYR A 82 8.46 -5.35 3.63
C TYR A 82 8.38 -4.66 2.25
N MET A 83 8.82 -3.41 2.16
CA MET A 83 8.89 -2.68 0.90
C MET A 83 9.79 -3.37 -0.13
N ARG A 84 10.95 -3.89 0.31
CA ARG A 84 11.84 -4.66 -0.57
C ARG A 84 11.12 -5.87 -1.18
N LYS A 85 10.42 -6.65 -0.37
CA LYS A 85 9.64 -7.81 -0.84
C LYS A 85 8.61 -7.41 -1.90
N ILE A 86 7.92 -6.27 -1.71
CA ILE A 86 6.97 -5.75 -2.70
C ILE A 86 7.68 -5.36 -4.00
N LEU A 87 8.77 -4.60 -3.93
CA LEU A 87 9.50 -4.14 -5.11
C LEU A 87 10.10 -5.30 -5.90
N ASP A 88 10.66 -6.30 -5.23
CA ASP A 88 11.21 -7.51 -5.86
C ASP A 88 10.12 -8.29 -6.61
N LEU A 89 8.92 -8.40 -6.02
CA LEU A 89 7.77 -9.02 -6.67
C LEU A 89 7.34 -8.24 -7.91
N LEU A 90 7.17 -6.92 -7.80
CA LEU A 90 6.75 -6.08 -8.91
C LEU A 90 7.75 -6.12 -10.08
N ALA A 91 9.06 -6.10 -9.77
CA ALA A 91 10.10 -6.23 -10.79
C ALA A 91 10.05 -7.60 -11.49
N SER A 92 9.81 -8.68 -10.74
CA SER A 92 9.66 -10.04 -11.29
C SER A 92 8.44 -10.15 -12.21
N LEU A 93 7.30 -9.60 -11.81
CA LEU A 93 6.07 -9.59 -12.62
C LEU A 93 6.27 -8.81 -13.93
N GLU A 94 6.95 -7.66 -13.88
CA GLU A 94 7.25 -6.87 -15.06
C GLU A 94 8.17 -7.63 -16.02
N ALA A 95 9.23 -8.26 -15.51
CA ALA A 95 10.12 -9.08 -16.32
C ALA A 95 9.38 -10.25 -16.98
N TYR A 96 8.44 -10.88 -16.27
CA TYR A 96 7.60 -11.95 -16.81
C TYR A 96 6.69 -11.43 -17.94
N ARG A 97 6.01 -10.30 -17.75
CA ARG A 97 5.16 -9.66 -18.78
C ARG A 97 5.95 -9.38 -20.06
N LEU A 98 7.11 -8.73 -19.93
CA LEU A 98 8.00 -8.46 -21.06
C LEU A 98 8.41 -9.75 -21.78
N SER A 99 8.75 -10.82 -21.03
CA SER A 99 9.14 -12.10 -21.63
C SER A 99 8.01 -12.76 -22.45
N MET A 100 6.74 -12.55 -22.08
CA MET A 100 5.58 -13.04 -22.82
C MET A 100 5.35 -12.20 -24.08
N ASP A 101 5.51 -10.89 -23.99
CA ASP A 101 5.38 -9.99 -25.14
C ASP A 101 6.41 -10.32 -26.23
N PHE A 102 7.66 -10.63 -25.83
CA PHE A 102 8.69 -11.10 -26.76
C PHE A 102 8.31 -12.41 -27.46
N LYS A 103 7.76 -13.40 -26.74
CA LYS A 103 7.32 -14.68 -27.33
C LYS A 103 6.14 -14.56 -28.28
N THR A 104 5.31 -13.53 -28.13
CA THR A 104 4.11 -13.33 -28.97
C THR A 104 4.45 -12.56 -30.25
N SER A 105 5.65 -11.99 -30.32
CA SER A 105 6.14 -11.18 -31.44
C SER A 105 7.04 -11.97 -32.42
N GLU A 106 7.30 -13.26 -32.15
CA GLU A 106 7.96 -14.24 -33.04
C GLU A 106 6.92 -15.14 -33.72
#